data_AF-A0A519S2H6-F1
#
_entry.id   AF-A0A519S2H6-F1
#
_cell.length_a   1.000
_cell.length_b   1.000
_cell.length_c   1.000
_cell.angle_alpha   90.00
_cell.angle_beta   90.00
_cell.angle_gamma   90.00
#
_symmetry.space_group_name_H-M   'P 1'
#
loop_
_entity.id
_entity.type
_entity.pdbx_description
1 polymer ?
#
loop_
_entity_poly.entity_id
_entity_poly.type
_entity_poly.pdbx_seq_one_letter_code
_entity_poly.pdbx_strand_id
1 'polypeptide(L)'
;MQLRLHLLLLLLLIASGAWAQYSAPKEGLIATPYQELPLGAIKPQGWLREMLIRQKDGTTGTMDKQYPLIMGSRNGWLGGDGDQWERGPYWIDGLLPLAYILKDKELIAKVKPWIEWSIKSQTPDGYFGPSKDYPGENGVQRDNSRDWWPKMVMLKILKQYYSATGDKRVVKLMTNYFKYQLKELPSKPLDNWTYWAQYRAGDNLMEVYWLYNITGDKFLLDLGDLIYKQSFDFTDAFLNTDMLSRMGSIHTVNLSQGMKTPLVYYQHHPKQKYLDAMKKGYKDLRKYNGMA
;
A
#
# COMPACT_ATOMS: atom_id res chain seq x y z
N MET A 1 18.93 36.84 -22.41
CA MET A 1 17.71 36.86 -21.56
C MET A 1 16.84 35.61 -21.74
N GLN A 2 16.64 35.11 -22.97
CA GLN A 2 15.85 33.90 -23.25
C GLN A 2 16.38 32.60 -22.61
N LEU A 3 17.70 32.41 -22.52
CA LEU A 3 18.29 31.20 -21.93
C LEU A 3 18.02 31.05 -20.41
N ARG A 4 17.91 32.17 -19.67
CA ARG A 4 17.56 32.17 -18.24
C ARG A 4 16.09 31.83 -18.01
N LEU A 5 15.19 32.19 -18.95
CA LEU A 5 13.76 31.89 -18.87
C LEU A 5 13.49 30.39 -19.02
N HIS A 6 14.24 29.69 -19.88
CA HIS A 6 14.10 28.26 -20.11
C HIS A 6 14.60 27.43 -18.91
N LEU A 7 15.68 27.87 -18.24
CA LEU A 7 16.14 27.24 -17.00
C LEU A 7 15.15 27.44 -15.84
N LEU A 8 14.52 28.62 -15.74
CA LEU A 8 13.49 28.90 -14.73
C LEU A 8 12.21 28.09 -14.95
N LEU A 9 11.77 27.91 -16.21
CA LEU A 9 10.64 27.04 -16.55
C LEU A 9 10.93 25.56 -16.25
N LEU A 10 12.15 25.08 -16.48
CA LEU A 10 12.56 23.72 -16.11
C LEU A 10 12.57 23.53 -14.59
N LEU A 11 13.06 24.52 -13.83
CA LEU A 11 13.07 24.50 -12.36
C LEU A 11 11.65 24.59 -11.77
N LEU A 12 10.74 25.36 -12.38
CA LEU A 12 9.32 25.42 -11.99
C LEU A 12 8.55 24.13 -12.29
N LEU A 13 8.86 23.45 -13.40
CA LEU A 13 8.30 22.13 -13.73
C LEU A 13 8.81 21.03 -12.80
N ILE A 14 10.10 21.03 -12.45
CA ILE A 14 10.68 20.11 -11.45
C ILE A 14 10.12 20.39 -10.06
N ALA A 15 9.87 21.66 -9.72
CA ALA A 15 9.18 22.02 -8.48
C ALA A 15 7.75 21.47 -8.49
N SER A 16 6.95 21.66 -9.54
CA SER A 16 5.52 21.30 -9.53
C SER A 16 5.19 19.83 -9.18
N GLY A 17 6.08 18.88 -9.48
CA GLY A 17 5.92 17.47 -9.09
C GLY A 17 6.07 17.22 -7.59
N ALA A 18 6.94 17.99 -6.91
CA ALA A 18 7.20 17.82 -5.47
C ALA A 18 6.04 18.35 -4.60
N TRP A 19 5.25 19.32 -5.08
CA TRP A 19 4.19 19.97 -4.30
C TRP A 19 2.87 19.18 -4.29
N ALA A 20 2.70 18.22 -5.20
CA ALA A 20 1.49 17.42 -5.28
C ALA A 20 1.23 16.55 -4.02
N GLN A 21 2.25 16.36 -3.17
CA GLN A 21 2.16 15.61 -1.92
C GLN A 21 2.12 16.50 -0.66
N TYR A 22 2.42 17.80 -0.78
CA TYR A 22 2.33 18.77 0.31
C TYR A 22 1.00 19.51 0.26
N SER A 23 -0.06 18.84 0.70
CA SER A 23 -1.33 19.51 0.96
C SER A 23 -1.73 19.28 2.41
N ALA A 24 -2.26 20.32 3.06
CA ALA A 24 -2.86 20.15 4.37
C ALA A 24 -3.97 19.07 4.26
N PRO A 25 -4.17 18.24 5.31
CA PRO A 25 -5.26 17.28 5.31
C PRO A 25 -6.58 17.96 4.97
N LYS A 26 -7.39 17.31 4.12
CA LYS A 26 -8.70 17.83 3.73
C LYS A 26 -9.63 17.83 4.94
N GLU A 27 -10.55 18.80 4.97
CA GLU A 27 -11.62 18.85 5.97
C GLU A 27 -12.32 17.49 6.06
N GLY A 28 -12.60 17.02 7.28
CA GLY A 28 -13.07 15.65 7.53
C GLY A 28 -11.96 14.73 8.03
N LEU A 29 -10.69 15.01 7.74
CA LEU A 29 -9.56 14.38 8.45
C LEU A 29 -8.91 15.37 9.42
N ILE A 30 -8.38 14.89 10.53
CA ILE A 30 -7.61 15.71 11.46
C ILE A 30 -6.37 16.30 10.78
N ALA A 31 -5.96 17.47 11.25
CA ALA A 31 -4.65 18.02 10.90
C ALA A 31 -3.54 17.15 11.52
N THR A 32 -2.55 16.76 10.71
CA THR A 32 -1.33 16.10 11.18
C THR A 32 -0.19 17.11 11.24
N PRO A 33 0.58 17.18 12.34
CA PRO A 33 1.68 18.13 12.45
C PRO A 33 2.88 17.76 11.56
N TYR A 34 2.92 16.51 11.09
CA TYR A 34 3.98 15.99 10.22
C TYR A 34 3.38 15.46 8.92
N GLN A 35 4.15 15.57 7.84
CA GLN A 35 3.85 15.02 6.53
C GLN A 35 5.00 14.17 6.02
N GLU A 36 4.66 13.12 5.28
CA GLU A 36 5.64 12.24 4.66
C GLU A 36 6.33 12.97 3.50
N LEU A 37 7.67 12.93 3.47
CA LEU A 37 8.43 13.48 2.34
C LEU A 37 8.26 12.59 1.11
N PRO A 38 8.21 13.17 -0.11
CA PRO A 38 8.11 12.39 -1.33
C PRO A 38 9.25 11.37 -1.48
N LEU A 39 8.95 10.22 -2.09
CA LEU A 39 9.93 9.18 -2.34
C LEU A 39 11.08 9.72 -3.21
N GLY A 40 12.30 9.60 -2.70
CA GLY A 40 13.51 10.15 -3.32
C GLY A 40 13.88 11.58 -2.91
N ALA A 41 13.08 12.24 -2.05
CA ALA A 41 13.43 13.52 -1.45
C ALA A 41 14.64 13.40 -0.50
N ILE A 42 14.75 12.28 0.22
CA ILE A 42 15.90 11.96 1.06
C ILE A 42 16.90 11.14 0.25
N LYS A 43 18.18 11.56 0.25
CA LYS A 43 19.26 10.85 -0.45
C LYS A 43 20.12 10.07 0.55
N PRO A 44 20.28 8.75 0.36
CA PRO A 44 21.07 7.91 1.25
C PRO A 44 22.57 8.22 1.07
N GLN A 45 23.32 8.21 2.18
CA GLN A 45 24.78 8.37 2.21
C GLN A 45 25.41 7.33 3.15
N GLY A 46 26.72 7.16 3.07
CA GLY A 46 27.49 6.28 3.96
C GLY A 46 26.91 4.87 4.04
N TRP A 47 26.74 4.36 5.27
CA TRP A 47 26.23 3.02 5.54
C TRP A 47 24.86 2.75 4.92
N LEU A 48 23.93 3.71 4.98
CA LEU A 48 22.58 3.51 4.40
C LEU A 48 22.65 3.33 2.89
N ARG A 49 23.48 4.13 2.19
CA ARG A 49 23.68 3.98 0.75
C ARG A 49 24.26 2.62 0.41
N GLU A 50 25.22 2.17 1.21
CA GLU A 50 25.88 0.88 1.06
C GLU A 50 24.87 -0.29 1.18
N MET A 51 24.01 -0.26 2.20
CA MET A 51 22.93 -1.25 2.37
C MET A 51 21.97 -1.30 1.17
N LEU A 52 21.55 -0.14 0.65
CA LEU A 52 20.67 -0.11 -0.53
C LEU A 52 21.37 -0.66 -1.78
N ILE A 53 22.66 -0.37 -1.96
CA ILE A 53 23.44 -0.94 -3.07
C ILE A 53 23.54 -2.47 -2.93
N ARG A 54 23.78 -3.00 -1.72
CA ARG A 54 23.75 -4.46 -1.50
C ARG A 54 22.38 -5.08 -1.79
N GLN A 55 21.28 -4.40 -1.43
CA GLN A 55 19.93 -4.88 -1.76
C GLN A 55 19.72 -4.90 -3.28
N LYS A 56 20.13 -3.85 -3.98
CA LYS A 56 20.10 -3.77 -5.45
C LYS A 56 20.89 -4.93 -6.07
N ASP A 57 22.12 -5.14 -5.64
CA ASP A 57 23.02 -6.12 -6.27
C ASP A 57 22.72 -7.56 -5.81
N GLY A 58 21.96 -7.72 -4.72
CA GLY A 58 21.51 -8.99 -4.17
C GLY A 58 20.13 -9.42 -4.64
N THR A 59 19.41 -10.13 -3.76
CA THR A 59 18.12 -10.76 -4.07
C THR A 59 17.03 -9.76 -4.46
N THR A 60 17.01 -8.54 -3.90
CA THR A 60 15.96 -7.57 -4.25
C THR A 60 16.05 -7.17 -5.72
N GLY A 61 17.22 -6.84 -6.25
CA GLY A 61 17.35 -6.49 -7.67
C GLY A 61 17.35 -7.68 -8.64
N THR A 62 17.44 -8.93 -8.14
CA THR A 62 17.59 -10.14 -8.97
C THR A 62 16.55 -11.23 -8.73
N MET A 63 15.47 -10.97 -7.98
CA MET A 63 14.46 -11.98 -7.63
C MET A 63 13.78 -12.63 -8.85
N ASP A 64 13.61 -11.90 -9.95
CA ASP A 64 13.15 -12.44 -11.24
C ASP A 64 14.03 -13.57 -11.79
N LYS A 65 15.34 -13.52 -11.51
CA LYS A 65 16.30 -14.56 -11.91
C LYS A 65 16.36 -15.69 -10.89
N GLN A 66 16.27 -15.35 -9.61
CA GLN A 66 16.39 -16.33 -8.51
C GLN A 66 15.10 -17.14 -8.31
N TYR A 67 13.93 -16.53 -8.56
CA TYR A 67 12.63 -17.13 -8.38
C TYR A 67 11.69 -16.89 -9.58
N PRO A 68 12.08 -17.35 -10.80
CA PRO A 68 11.36 -17.05 -12.04
C PRO A 68 9.95 -17.65 -12.10
N LEU A 69 9.68 -18.72 -11.33
CA LEU A 69 8.35 -19.32 -11.23
C LEU A 69 7.29 -18.32 -10.75
N ILE A 70 7.67 -17.41 -9.85
CA ILE A 70 6.77 -16.42 -9.25
C ILE A 70 7.00 -15.03 -9.81
N MET A 71 8.25 -14.62 -10.01
CA MET A 71 8.60 -13.25 -10.41
C MET A 71 8.80 -13.09 -11.92
N GLY A 72 8.69 -14.18 -12.69
CA GLY A 72 8.88 -14.18 -14.13
C GLY A 72 7.69 -13.64 -14.91
N SER A 73 7.78 -13.73 -16.24
CA SER A 73 6.78 -13.19 -17.19
C SER A 73 5.38 -13.80 -17.05
N ARG A 74 5.26 -14.98 -16.42
CA ARG A 74 3.96 -15.60 -16.13
C ARG A 74 3.24 -14.96 -14.94
N ASN A 75 3.85 -14.07 -14.14
CA ASN A 75 3.16 -13.47 -13.01
C ASN A 75 1.85 -12.77 -13.47
N GLY A 76 0.77 -12.98 -12.72
CA GLY A 76 -0.54 -12.41 -13.01
C GLY A 76 -0.54 -10.89 -13.04
N TRP A 77 0.30 -10.24 -12.23
CA TRP A 77 0.49 -8.77 -12.23
C TRP A 77 1.35 -8.26 -13.40
N LEU A 78 1.73 -9.15 -14.32
CA LEU A 78 2.27 -8.86 -15.64
C LEU A 78 1.36 -9.37 -16.76
N GLY A 79 0.17 -9.91 -16.43
CA GLY A 79 -0.81 -10.43 -17.38
C GLY A 79 -0.64 -11.89 -17.75
N GLY A 80 0.23 -12.61 -17.04
CA GLY A 80 0.41 -14.05 -17.24
C GLY A 80 -0.61 -14.91 -16.48
N ASP A 81 -0.40 -16.21 -16.54
CA ASP A 81 -1.23 -17.29 -15.97
C ASP A 81 -0.56 -18.02 -14.78
N GLY A 82 0.54 -17.46 -14.28
CA GLY A 82 1.30 -17.90 -13.10
C GLY A 82 0.76 -17.25 -11.83
N ASP A 83 1.67 -16.90 -10.91
CA ASP A 83 1.29 -16.42 -9.57
C ASP A 83 0.55 -15.09 -9.61
N GLN A 84 -0.62 -15.02 -8.97
CA GLN A 84 -1.52 -13.85 -9.04
C GLN A 84 -1.73 -13.18 -7.69
N TRP A 85 -1.22 -13.77 -6.61
CA TRP A 85 -1.48 -13.29 -5.27
C TRP A 85 -0.46 -12.24 -4.85
N GLU A 86 -0.04 -12.21 -3.59
CA GLU A 86 0.74 -11.09 -3.01
C GLU A 86 2.25 -11.13 -3.25
N ARG A 87 2.84 -12.28 -3.62
CA ARG A 87 4.30 -12.45 -3.64
C ARG A 87 4.98 -11.50 -4.64
N GLY A 88 4.46 -11.44 -5.87
CA GLY A 88 4.90 -10.48 -6.89
C GLY A 88 4.80 -9.03 -6.41
N PRO A 89 3.60 -8.56 -6.00
CA PRO A 89 3.43 -7.24 -5.40
C PRO A 89 4.41 -6.94 -4.26
N TYR A 90 4.62 -7.84 -3.30
CA TYR A 90 5.56 -7.61 -2.20
C TYR A 90 7.01 -7.41 -2.66
N TRP A 91 7.44 -8.13 -3.69
CA TRP A 91 8.76 -7.88 -4.28
C TRP A 91 8.84 -6.46 -4.85
N ILE A 92 7.80 -6.01 -5.56
CA ILE A 92 7.76 -4.67 -6.15
C ILE A 92 7.61 -3.57 -5.10
N ASP A 93 6.94 -3.82 -3.97
CA ASP A 93 6.87 -2.91 -2.81
C ASP A 93 8.25 -2.58 -2.24
N GLY A 94 9.22 -3.50 -2.33
CA GLY A 94 10.62 -3.23 -1.99
C GLY A 94 11.45 -2.68 -3.17
N LEU A 95 11.24 -3.22 -4.38
CA LEU A 95 12.04 -2.89 -5.55
C LEU A 95 11.78 -1.46 -6.05
N LEU A 96 10.53 -1.01 -6.03
CA LEU A 96 10.14 0.33 -6.49
C LEU A 96 10.83 1.44 -5.68
N PRO A 97 10.69 1.52 -4.35
CA PRO A 97 11.37 2.56 -3.58
C PRO A 97 12.88 2.49 -3.73
N LEU A 98 13.47 1.29 -3.76
CA LEU A 98 14.90 1.11 -4.00
C LEU A 98 15.34 1.74 -5.33
N ALA A 99 14.61 1.47 -6.41
CA ALA A 99 14.89 1.98 -7.76
C ALA A 99 14.88 3.52 -7.81
N TYR A 100 13.86 4.15 -7.23
CA TYR A 100 13.71 5.60 -7.27
C TYR A 100 14.63 6.33 -6.28
N ILE A 101 14.90 5.76 -5.10
CA ILE A 101 15.85 6.33 -4.12
C ILE A 101 17.28 6.34 -4.70
N LEU A 102 17.70 5.23 -5.33
CA LEU A 102 19.02 5.13 -5.97
C LEU A 102 19.09 5.82 -7.34
N LYS A 103 17.94 6.24 -7.90
CA LYS A 103 17.81 6.74 -9.28
C LYS A 103 18.38 5.74 -10.30
N ASP A 104 18.15 4.47 -10.06
CA ASP A 104 18.71 3.39 -10.85
C ASP A 104 17.84 3.10 -12.09
N LYS A 105 18.37 3.36 -13.28
CA LYS A 105 17.61 3.24 -14.53
C LYS A 105 17.22 1.79 -14.84
N GLU A 106 18.05 0.82 -14.47
CA GLU A 106 17.78 -0.60 -14.75
C GLU A 106 16.68 -1.13 -13.83
N LEU A 107 16.74 -0.79 -12.53
CA LEU A 107 15.66 -1.14 -11.60
C LEU A 107 14.35 -0.44 -11.93
N ILE A 108 14.40 0.85 -12.34
CA ILE A 108 13.20 1.57 -12.79
C ILE A 108 12.60 0.86 -14.02
N ALA A 109 13.43 0.45 -14.98
CA ALA A 109 12.96 -0.31 -16.15
C ALA A 109 12.34 -1.66 -15.76
N LYS A 110 12.86 -2.32 -14.71
CA LYS A 110 12.33 -3.59 -14.20
C LYS A 110 10.97 -3.43 -13.49
N VAL A 111 10.76 -2.34 -12.77
CA VAL A 111 9.50 -2.05 -12.05
C VAL A 111 8.40 -1.61 -13.00
N LYS A 112 8.74 -0.84 -14.05
CA LYS A 112 7.76 -0.19 -14.93
C LYS A 112 6.68 -1.14 -15.51
N PRO A 113 6.99 -2.35 -16.00
CA PRO A 113 5.98 -3.28 -16.50
C PRO A 113 4.87 -3.62 -15.49
N TRP A 114 5.21 -3.76 -14.20
CA TRP A 114 4.24 -4.07 -13.14
C TRP A 114 3.25 -2.92 -12.91
N ILE A 115 3.74 -1.68 -12.97
CA ILE A 115 2.91 -0.47 -12.84
C ILE A 115 2.03 -0.29 -14.06
N GLU A 116 2.61 -0.35 -15.26
CA GLU A 116 1.86 -0.15 -16.51
C GLU A 116 0.79 -1.23 -16.70
N TRP A 117 1.11 -2.48 -16.38
CA TRP A 117 0.13 -3.55 -16.43
C TRP A 117 -1.00 -3.34 -15.41
N SER A 118 -0.67 -3.00 -14.16
CA SER A 118 -1.68 -2.74 -13.12
C SER A 118 -2.62 -1.61 -13.55
N ILE A 119 -2.10 -0.52 -14.12
CA ILE A 119 -2.92 0.58 -14.64
C ILE A 119 -3.80 0.14 -15.82
N LYS A 120 -3.23 -0.60 -16.77
CA LYS A 120 -3.94 -1.06 -17.97
C LYS A 120 -4.98 -2.16 -17.68
N SER A 121 -4.83 -2.89 -16.58
CA SER A 121 -5.75 -3.97 -16.19
C SER A 121 -7.12 -3.48 -15.73
N GLN A 122 -7.31 -2.16 -15.53
CA GLN A 122 -8.56 -1.62 -15.03
C GLN A 122 -9.73 -1.89 -16.00
N THR A 123 -10.79 -2.50 -15.48
CA THR A 123 -12.03 -2.80 -16.21
C THR A 123 -13.04 -1.65 -16.10
N PRO A 124 -14.09 -1.62 -16.96
CA PRO A 124 -15.07 -0.52 -16.97
C PRO A 124 -15.83 -0.30 -15.66
N ASP A 125 -15.99 -1.33 -14.84
CA ASP A 125 -16.64 -1.26 -13.52
C ASP A 125 -15.69 -0.77 -12.41
N GLY A 126 -14.40 -0.59 -12.71
CA GLY A 126 -13.38 -0.05 -11.80
C GLY A 126 -12.48 -1.09 -11.16
N TYR A 127 -12.75 -2.39 -11.30
CA TYR A 127 -11.84 -3.45 -10.85
C TYR A 127 -10.46 -3.32 -11.52
N PHE A 128 -9.38 -3.72 -10.84
CA PHE A 128 -8.05 -3.84 -11.43
C PHE A 128 -7.29 -5.03 -10.84
N GLY A 129 -6.27 -5.48 -11.56
CA GLY A 129 -5.44 -6.63 -11.20
C GLY A 129 -5.88 -7.93 -11.87
N PRO A 130 -5.23 -9.07 -11.52
CA PRO A 130 -5.58 -10.38 -12.06
C PRO A 130 -7.03 -10.71 -11.78
N SER A 131 -7.77 -11.27 -12.74
CA SER A 131 -9.23 -11.52 -12.59
C SER A 131 -9.67 -12.92 -13.01
N LYS A 132 -8.74 -13.72 -13.54
CA LYS A 132 -9.01 -15.05 -14.08
C LYS A 132 -8.29 -16.06 -13.20
N ASP A 133 -9.07 -16.98 -12.64
CA ASP A 133 -8.53 -18.13 -11.92
C ASP A 133 -8.07 -19.21 -12.92
N TYR A 134 -7.05 -19.95 -12.52
CA TYR A 134 -6.46 -21.06 -13.29
C TYR A 134 -6.42 -22.33 -12.44
N PRO A 135 -6.43 -23.53 -13.05
CA PRO A 135 -6.27 -24.80 -12.32
C PRO A 135 -4.99 -24.80 -11.46
N GLY A 136 -4.93 -25.51 -10.34
CA GLY A 136 -3.74 -25.52 -9.48
C GLY A 136 -2.42 -25.86 -10.21
N GLU A 137 -1.32 -25.22 -9.82
CA GLU A 137 0.06 -25.55 -10.23
C GLU A 137 0.97 -25.50 -9.02
N ASN A 138 1.86 -26.49 -8.89
CA ASN A 138 2.70 -26.62 -7.70
C ASN A 138 3.54 -25.36 -7.45
N GLY A 139 3.41 -24.81 -6.25
CA GLY A 139 4.14 -23.63 -5.81
C GLY A 139 3.59 -22.30 -6.32
N VAL A 140 2.51 -22.29 -7.11
CA VAL A 140 1.93 -21.09 -7.74
C VAL A 140 0.52 -20.87 -7.20
N GLN A 141 0.22 -19.64 -6.75
CA GLN A 141 -1.12 -19.27 -6.29
C GLN A 141 -1.82 -18.47 -7.37
N ARG A 142 -2.79 -19.09 -8.02
CA ARG A 142 -3.43 -18.56 -9.24
C ARG A 142 -4.94 -18.82 -9.31
N ASP A 143 -5.51 -19.13 -8.17
CA ASP A 143 -6.92 -19.08 -7.83
C ASP A 143 -7.19 -17.90 -6.88
N ASN A 144 -8.45 -17.62 -6.57
CA ASN A 144 -8.86 -16.46 -5.76
C ASN A 144 -8.27 -15.14 -6.28
N SER A 145 -8.16 -15.01 -7.60
CA SER A 145 -7.59 -13.84 -8.28
C SER A 145 -8.28 -12.54 -7.88
N ARG A 146 -9.54 -12.60 -7.42
CA ARG A 146 -10.35 -11.45 -6.97
C ARG A 146 -10.17 -11.08 -5.50
N ASP A 147 -9.38 -11.83 -4.73
CA ASP A 147 -9.09 -11.52 -3.32
C ASP A 147 -8.66 -10.06 -3.15
N TRP A 148 -9.23 -9.38 -2.16
CA TRP A 148 -8.95 -7.99 -1.80
C TRP A 148 -7.49 -7.77 -1.41
N TRP A 149 -6.88 -8.73 -0.71
CA TRP A 149 -5.61 -8.52 -0.03
C TRP A 149 -4.45 -8.17 -0.98
N PRO A 150 -4.18 -8.90 -2.08
CA PRO A 150 -3.14 -8.51 -3.04
C PRO A 150 -3.32 -7.11 -3.65
N LYS A 151 -4.56 -6.62 -3.77
CA LYS A 151 -4.83 -5.26 -4.26
C LYS A 151 -4.38 -4.24 -3.24
N MET A 152 -4.56 -4.48 -1.94
CA MET A 152 -4.08 -3.57 -0.89
C MET A 152 -2.57 -3.34 -1.00
N VAL A 153 -1.80 -4.41 -1.28
CA VAL A 153 -0.36 -4.31 -1.53
C VAL A 153 -0.07 -3.50 -2.80
N MET A 154 -0.80 -3.76 -3.89
CA MET A 154 -0.59 -3.01 -5.14
C MET A 154 -1.01 -1.54 -5.04
N LEU A 155 -2.03 -1.19 -4.26
CA LEU A 155 -2.41 0.20 -4.01
C LEU A 155 -1.29 0.98 -3.31
N LYS A 156 -0.65 0.37 -2.30
CA LYS A 156 0.54 0.94 -1.66
C LYS A 156 1.68 1.17 -2.66
N ILE A 157 1.91 0.24 -3.58
CA ILE A 157 2.93 0.37 -4.63
C ILE A 157 2.59 1.53 -5.57
N LEU A 158 1.33 1.65 -5.97
CA LEU A 158 0.86 2.73 -6.84
C LEU A 158 0.96 4.09 -6.15
N LYS A 159 0.63 4.21 -4.86
CA LYS A 159 0.90 5.42 -4.05
C LYS A 159 2.39 5.77 -4.05
N GLN A 160 3.28 4.80 -3.83
CA GLN A 160 4.73 5.04 -3.86
C GLN A 160 5.20 5.48 -5.26
N TYR A 161 4.68 4.88 -6.32
CA TYR A 161 4.94 5.30 -7.70
C TYR A 161 4.50 6.74 -7.94
N TYR A 162 3.29 7.11 -7.51
CA TYR A 162 2.82 8.49 -7.58
C TYR A 162 3.74 9.43 -6.81
N SER A 163 4.17 9.06 -5.60
CA SER A 163 5.09 9.86 -4.79
C SER A 163 6.44 10.12 -5.50
N ALA A 164 6.95 9.13 -6.23
CA ALA A 164 8.22 9.26 -6.96
C ALA A 164 8.11 10.00 -8.32
N THR A 165 6.93 10.00 -8.95
CA THR A 165 6.78 10.39 -10.36
C THR A 165 5.75 11.49 -10.63
N GLY A 166 4.79 11.69 -9.72
CA GLY A 166 3.62 12.55 -9.93
C GLY A 166 2.61 12.02 -10.95
N ASP A 167 2.66 10.73 -11.31
CA ASP A 167 1.79 10.17 -12.35
C ASP A 167 0.30 10.13 -11.95
N LYS A 168 -0.46 11.11 -12.42
CA LYS A 168 -1.89 11.28 -12.14
C LYS A 168 -2.77 10.11 -12.61
N ARG A 169 -2.27 9.20 -13.45
CA ARG A 169 -2.99 7.95 -13.81
C ARG A 169 -3.27 7.10 -12.57
N VAL A 170 -2.40 7.14 -11.55
CA VAL A 170 -2.60 6.46 -10.27
C VAL A 170 -3.86 6.96 -9.57
N VAL A 171 -4.01 8.28 -9.45
CA VAL A 171 -5.19 8.91 -8.81
C VAL A 171 -6.47 8.49 -9.52
N LYS A 172 -6.47 8.48 -10.86
CA LYS A 172 -7.61 8.02 -11.66
C LYS A 172 -7.93 6.54 -11.39
N LEU A 173 -6.93 5.66 -11.43
CA LEU A 173 -7.13 4.22 -11.19
C LEU A 173 -7.70 3.98 -9.79
N MET A 174 -7.08 4.57 -8.75
CA MET A 174 -7.49 4.35 -7.36
C MET A 174 -8.89 4.93 -7.10
N THR A 175 -9.25 6.06 -7.71
CA THR A 175 -10.62 6.62 -7.62
C THR A 175 -11.65 5.63 -8.17
N ASN A 176 -11.40 5.07 -9.35
CA ASN A 176 -12.31 4.10 -9.96
C ASN A 176 -12.37 2.78 -9.17
N TYR A 177 -11.22 2.30 -8.69
CA TYR A 177 -11.16 1.09 -7.87
C TYR A 177 -11.88 1.25 -6.53
N PHE A 178 -11.74 2.39 -5.86
CA PHE A 178 -12.44 2.60 -4.60
C PHE A 178 -13.95 2.80 -4.78
N LYS A 179 -14.41 3.31 -5.92
CA LYS A 179 -15.84 3.26 -6.29
C LYS A 179 -16.32 1.82 -6.46
N TYR A 180 -15.53 0.99 -7.15
CA TYR A 180 -15.80 -0.45 -7.27
C TYR A 180 -15.83 -1.12 -5.89
N GLN A 181 -14.84 -0.89 -5.04
CA GLN A 181 -14.74 -1.48 -3.71
C GLN A 181 -15.93 -1.07 -2.83
N LEU A 182 -16.30 0.22 -2.80
CA LEU A 182 -17.46 0.70 -2.04
C LEU A 182 -18.76 0.01 -2.46
N LYS A 183 -18.94 -0.21 -3.77
CA LYS A 183 -20.10 -0.92 -4.32
C LYS A 183 -20.13 -2.39 -3.94
N GLU A 184 -18.98 -3.06 -3.95
CA GLU A 184 -18.90 -4.53 -3.82
C GLU A 184 -18.76 -5.02 -2.38
N LEU A 185 -18.18 -4.24 -1.47
CA LEU A 185 -17.97 -4.64 -0.07
C LEU A 185 -19.25 -5.07 0.68
N PRO A 186 -20.45 -4.51 0.44
CA PRO A 186 -21.67 -4.99 1.08
C PRO A 186 -22.04 -6.44 0.72
N SER A 187 -21.71 -6.90 -0.50
CA SER A 187 -22.02 -8.26 -0.96
C SER A 187 -20.82 -9.20 -0.88
N LYS A 188 -19.60 -8.65 -0.88
CA LYS A 188 -18.33 -9.37 -0.80
C LYS A 188 -17.47 -8.72 0.28
N PRO A 189 -17.74 -9.00 1.56
CA PRO A 189 -17.01 -8.37 2.67
C PRO A 189 -15.51 -8.63 2.60
N LEU A 190 -14.73 -7.91 3.41
CA LEU A 190 -13.27 -7.99 3.40
C LEU A 190 -12.73 -9.42 3.56
N ASP A 191 -13.43 -10.29 4.30
CA ASP A 191 -13.08 -11.69 4.53
C ASP A 191 -13.68 -12.68 3.51
N ASN A 192 -14.39 -12.20 2.48
CA ASN A 192 -15.11 -13.04 1.51
C ASN A 192 -14.24 -14.10 0.82
N TRP A 193 -13.00 -13.76 0.45
CA TRP A 193 -12.06 -14.70 -0.15
C TRP A 193 -11.04 -15.21 0.87
N THR A 194 -10.43 -14.30 1.61
CA THR A 194 -9.49 -14.63 2.68
C THR A 194 -9.62 -13.64 3.83
N TYR A 195 -9.31 -14.07 5.05
CA TYR A 195 -9.38 -13.23 6.24
C TYR A 195 -8.29 -12.16 6.30
N TRP A 196 -7.27 -12.20 5.43
CA TRP A 196 -6.12 -11.31 5.50
C TRP A 196 -6.51 -9.84 5.34
N ALA A 197 -7.41 -9.54 4.41
CA ALA A 197 -7.91 -8.19 4.17
C ALA A 197 -8.67 -7.61 5.38
N GLN A 198 -9.39 -8.44 6.14
CA GLN A 198 -10.08 -8.01 7.37
C GLN A 198 -9.09 -7.61 8.47
N TYR A 199 -8.04 -8.40 8.69
CA TYR A 199 -7.04 -8.11 9.72
C TYR A 199 -6.08 -6.97 9.31
N ARG A 200 -5.88 -6.76 8.01
CA ARG A 200 -4.93 -5.78 7.47
C ARG A 200 -5.65 -4.56 6.87
N ALA A 201 -6.93 -4.38 7.18
CA ALA A 201 -7.80 -3.33 6.64
C ALA A 201 -7.27 -1.91 6.85
N GLY A 202 -6.48 -1.69 7.91
CA GLY A 202 -5.79 -0.42 8.15
C GLY A 202 -4.88 0.00 6.99
N ASP A 203 -4.22 -0.94 6.31
CA ASP A 203 -3.40 -0.63 5.13
C ASP A 203 -4.28 -0.14 3.96
N ASN A 204 -5.44 -0.74 3.73
CA ASN A 204 -6.39 -0.26 2.72
C ASN A 204 -6.97 1.12 3.07
N LEU A 205 -7.33 1.32 4.34
CA LEU A 205 -7.87 2.58 4.83
C LEU A 205 -6.87 3.73 4.70
N MET A 206 -5.57 3.47 4.91
CA MET A 206 -4.52 4.47 4.67
C MET A 206 -4.50 4.96 3.22
N GLU A 207 -4.67 4.05 2.26
CA GLU A 207 -4.70 4.41 0.83
C GLU A 207 -5.97 5.17 0.45
N VAL A 208 -7.11 4.86 1.08
CA VAL A 208 -8.37 5.61 0.92
C VAL A 208 -8.22 7.04 1.44
N TYR A 209 -7.68 7.24 2.64
CA TYR A 209 -7.45 8.58 3.20
C TYR A 209 -6.36 9.36 2.48
N TRP A 210 -5.34 8.67 1.96
CA TRP A 210 -4.36 9.30 1.06
C TRP A 210 -5.03 9.86 -0.20
N LEU A 211 -5.89 9.07 -0.86
CA LEU A 211 -6.61 9.56 -2.04
C LEU A 211 -7.62 10.67 -1.69
N TYR A 212 -8.24 10.59 -0.51
CA TYR A 212 -9.15 11.62 -0.02
C TYR A 212 -8.42 12.96 0.13
N ASN A 213 -7.21 12.96 0.69
CA ASN A 213 -6.42 14.19 0.83
C ASN A 213 -6.06 14.82 -0.53
N ILE A 214 -5.96 14.02 -1.59
CA ILE A 214 -5.71 14.52 -2.95
C ILE A 214 -7.00 15.07 -3.59
N THR A 215 -8.11 14.33 -3.49
CA THR A 215 -9.33 14.57 -4.29
C THR A 215 -10.39 15.39 -3.55
N GLY A 216 -10.56 15.14 -2.25
CA GLY A 216 -11.69 15.64 -1.44
C GLY A 216 -13.01 14.90 -1.68
N ASP A 217 -13.00 13.79 -2.42
CA ASP A 217 -14.22 13.07 -2.78
C ASP A 217 -14.85 12.36 -1.56
N LYS A 218 -16.04 12.81 -1.14
CA LYS A 218 -16.69 12.36 0.10
C LYS A 218 -16.99 10.86 0.16
N PHE A 219 -17.19 10.19 -0.97
CA PHE A 219 -17.44 8.73 -1.01
C PHE A 219 -16.26 7.93 -0.43
N LEU A 220 -15.05 8.51 -0.38
CA LEU A 220 -13.88 7.88 0.23
C LEU A 220 -14.00 7.82 1.75
N LEU A 221 -14.67 8.79 2.38
CA LEU A 221 -14.97 8.73 3.82
C LEU A 221 -16.01 7.65 4.11
N ASP A 222 -17.06 7.56 3.27
CA ASP A 222 -18.07 6.49 3.36
C ASP A 222 -17.43 5.09 3.20
N LEU A 223 -16.52 4.95 2.24
CA LEU A 223 -15.72 3.74 2.08
C LEU A 223 -14.83 3.47 3.30
N GLY A 224 -14.22 4.50 3.86
CA GLY A 224 -13.38 4.40 5.05
C GLY A 224 -14.15 3.82 6.26
N ASP A 225 -15.37 4.31 6.49
CA ASP A 225 -16.27 3.79 7.52
C ASP A 225 -16.67 2.34 7.26
N LEU A 226 -16.96 1.97 6.00
CA LEU A 226 -17.30 0.60 5.63
C LEU A 226 -16.12 -0.36 5.84
N ILE A 227 -14.91 0.02 5.42
CA ILE A 227 -13.68 -0.78 5.63
C ILE A 227 -13.44 -0.99 7.13
N TYR A 228 -13.50 0.08 7.92
CA TYR A 228 -13.28 -0.01 9.36
C TYR A 228 -14.33 -0.92 10.03
N LYS A 229 -15.61 -0.77 9.67
CA LYS A 229 -16.70 -1.63 10.17
C LYS A 229 -16.48 -3.12 9.88
N GLN A 230 -15.88 -3.46 8.74
CA GLN A 230 -15.60 -4.85 8.35
C GLN A 230 -14.23 -5.35 8.84
N SER A 231 -13.43 -4.51 9.50
CA SER A 231 -12.09 -4.86 9.97
C SER A 231 -12.12 -5.65 11.29
N PHE A 232 -11.01 -6.36 11.59
CA PHE A 232 -10.81 -6.89 12.93
C PHE A 232 -10.73 -5.75 13.96
N ASP A 233 -11.51 -5.83 15.03
CA ASP A 233 -11.58 -4.76 16.04
C ASP A 233 -10.36 -4.75 16.96
N PHE A 234 -9.25 -4.21 16.46
CA PHE A 234 -8.04 -3.95 17.25
C PHE A 234 -8.29 -2.98 18.42
N THR A 235 -9.34 -2.15 18.36
CA THR A 235 -9.62 -1.21 19.46
C THR A 235 -10.13 -1.97 20.67
N ASP A 236 -11.12 -2.83 20.47
CA ASP A 236 -11.66 -3.71 21.51
C ASP A 236 -10.61 -4.75 21.96
N ALA A 237 -9.94 -5.40 21.01
CA ALA A 237 -8.93 -6.40 21.31
C ALA A 237 -7.82 -5.87 22.23
N PHE A 238 -7.36 -4.63 22.02
CA PHE A 238 -6.36 -4.02 22.90
C PHE A 238 -6.93 -3.52 24.23
N LEU A 239 -8.14 -2.96 24.25
CA LEU A 239 -8.70 -2.38 25.47
C LEU A 239 -9.26 -3.41 26.44
N ASN A 240 -9.98 -4.40 25.91
CA ASN A 240 -10.93 -5.19 26.67
C ASN A 240 -10.60 -6.68 26.71
N THR A 241 -9.47 -7.10 26.12
CA THR A 241 -9.06 -8.51 26.10
C THR A 241 -7.62 -8.70 26.58
N ASP A 242 -7.25 -9.97 26.76
CA ASP A 242 -5.90 -10.43 27.10
C ASP A 242 -5.08 -10.84 25.85
N MET A 243 -5.53 -10.47 24.64
CA MET A 243 -4.93 -10.91 23.36
C MET A 243 -3.40 -10.78 23.37
N LEU A 244 -2.86 -9.63 23.77
CA LEU A 244 -1.42 -9.39 23.73
C LEU A 244 -0.61 -10.13 24.81
N SER A 245 -1.26 -10.70 25.81
CA SER A 245 -0.64 -11.50 26.86
C SER A 245 -0.85 -13.00 26.70
N ARG A 246 -1.69 -13.43 25.76
CA ARG A 246 -2.01 -14.84 25.51
C ARG A 246 -1.10 -15.40 24.41
N MET A 247 -0.46 -16.54 24.69
CA MET A 247 0.46 -17.19 23.76
C MET A 247 -0.23 -17.56 22.43
N GLY A 248 0.35 -17.17 21.30
CA GLY A 248 -0.12 -17.50 19.95
C GLY A 248 -1.55 -17.03 19.66
N SER A 249 -1.93 -15.87 20.20
CA SER A 249 -3.29 -15.35 20.10
C SER A 249 -3.60 -14.76 18.73
N ILE A 250 -2.58 -14.32 17.99
CA ILE A 250 -2.73 -13.68 16.69
C ILE A 250 -1.53 -13.97 15.81
N HIS A 251 -1.76 -14.11 14.50
CA HIS A 251 -0.67 -14.19 13.53
C HIS A 251 0.18 -12.91 13.62
N THR A 252 1.48 -13.03 13.89
CA THR A 252 2.37 -11.88 14.17
C THR A 252 2.33 -10.80 13.10
N VAL A 253 2.20 -11.19 11.82
CA VAL A 253 2.08 -10.22 10.70
C VAL A 253 0.73 -9.50 10.69
N ASN A 254 -0.35 -10.16 11.10
CA ASN A 254 -1.65 -9.51 11.23
C ASN A 254 -1.64 -8.51 12.38
N LEU A 255 -0.92 -8.81 13.46
CA LEU A 255 -0.72 -7.83 14.52
C LEU A 255 0.12 -6.65 14.03
N SER A 256 1.28 -6.89 13.41
CA SER A 256 2.20 -5.81 13.00
C SER A 256 1.61 -4.88 11.93
N GLN A 257 0.84 -5.43 10.99
CA GLN A 257 0.13 -4.63 10.00
C GLN A 257 -1.19 -4.08 10.57
N GLY A 258 -2.03 -4.91 11.17
CA GLY A 258 -3.36 -4.51 11.60
C GLY A 258 -3.41 -3.54 12.79
N MET A 259 -2.41 -3.57 13.69
CA MET A 259 -2.44 -2.75 14.91
C MET A 259 -2.55 -1.24 14.66
N LYS A 260 -2.17 -0.75 13.48
CA LYS A 260 -2.28 0.69 13.15
C LYS A 260 -3.72 1.15 12.91
N THR A 261 -4.65 0.23 12.66
CA THR A 261 -6.04 0.50 12.25
C THR A 261 -6.77 1.51 13.14
N PRO A 262 -6.70 1.44 14.48
CA PRO A 262 -7.34 2.43 15.35
C PRO A 262 -6.86 3.87 15.08
N LEU A 263 -5.55 4.09 14.86
CA LEU A 263 -5.01 5.43 14.59
C LEU A 263 -5.27 5.89 13.17
N VAL A 264 -5.27 4.97 12.21
CA VAL A 264 -5.65 5.31 10.83
C VAL A 264 -7.08 5.84 10.86
N TYR A 265 -8.02 5.11 11.49
CA TYR A 265 -9.42 5.51 11.59
C TYR A 265 -9.66 6.77 12.43
N TYR A 266 -8.87 6.97 13.51
CA TYR A 266 -8.87 8.18 14.34
C TYR A 266 -8.75 9.48 13.52
N GLN A 267 -8.12 9.43 12.34
CA GLN A 267 -8.01 10.60 11.47
C GLN A 267 -9.37 11.17 11.06
N HIS A 268 -10.38 10.33 10.80
CA HIS A 268 -11.74 10.79 10.50
C HIS A 268 -12.62 10.86 11.75
N HIS A 269 -12.39 9.94 12.70
CA HIS A 269 -13.18 9.83 13.94
C HIS A 269 -12.30 10.03 15.18
N PRO A 270 -11.99 11.27 15.58
CA PRO A 270 -10.99 11.57 16.62
C PRO A 270 -11.50 11.29 18.05
N LYS A 271 -11.85 10.04 18.33
CA LYS A 271 -12.34 9.58 19.63
C LYS A 271 -11.19 9.05 20.49
N GLN A 272 -11.19 9.43 21.77
CA GLN A 272 -10.11 9.10 22.72
C GLN A 272 -9.80 7.59 22.82
N LYS A 273 -10.82 6.72 22.68
CA LYS A 273 -10.68 5.25 22.73
C LYS A 273 -9.62 4.71 21.76
N TYR A 274 -9.44 5.32 20.59
CA TYR A 274 -8.46 4.85 19.61
C TYR A 274 -7.02 5.12 20.06
N LEU A 275 -6.79 6.27 20.70
CA LEU A 275 -5.50 6.60 21.30
C LEU A 275 -5.21 5.70 22.51
N ASP A 276 -6.22 5.46 23.34
CA ASP A 276 -6.09 4.62 24.53
C ASP A 276 -5.80 3.16 24.18
N ALA A 277 -6.48 2.62 23.15
CA ALA A 277 -6.22 1.28 22.63
C ALA A 277 -4.77 1.12 22.21
N MET A 278 -4.20 2.08 21.49
CA MET A 278 -2.79 2.01 21.08
C MET A 278 -1.82 2.17 22.25
N LYS A 279 -2.10 3.08 23.18
CA LYS A 279 -1.25 3.25 24.37
C LYS A 279 -1.20 1.94 25.19
N LYS A 280 -2.35 1.30 25.42
CA LYS A 280 -2.41 0.00 26.09
C LYS A 280 -1.74 -1.08 25.25
N GLY A 281 -2.04 -1.17 23.96
CA GLY A 281 -1.45 -2.16 23.05
C GLY A 281 0.08 -2.11 23.02
N TYR A 282 0.68 -0.93 22.89
CA TYR A 282 2.14 -0.78 22.96
C TYR A 282 2.72 -1.10 24.35
N LYS A 283 2.01 -0.75 25.42
CA LYS A 283 2.43 -1.11 26.79
C LYS A 283 2.45 -2.62 26.98
N ASP A 284 1.41 -3.30 26.51
CA ASP A 284 1.28 -4.76 26.62
C ASP A 284 2.32 -5.47 25.75
N LEU A 285 2.56 -5.02 24.51
CA LEU A 285 3.63 -5.55 23.66
C LEU A 285 5.02 -5.44 24.29
N ARG A 286 5.32 -4.33 25.00
CA ARG A 286 6.59 -4.17 25.72
C ARG A 286 6.70 -5.12 26.91
N LYS A 287 5.58 -5.42 27.56
CA LYS A 287 5.55 -6.30 28.75
C LYS A 287 5.55 -7.78 28.40
N TYR A 288 4.82 -8.15 27.34
CA TYR A 288 4.54 -9.52 26.93
C TYR A 288 5.17 -9.84 25.56
N ASN A 289 6.34 -9.27 25.28
CA ASN A 289 7.01 -9.42 24.00
C ASN A 289 7.21 -10.91 23.64
N GLY A 290 6.82 -11.29 22.42
CA GLY A 290 6.93 -12.67 21.93
C GLY A 290 5.84 -13.63 22.42
N MET A 291 4.80 -13.15 23.11
CA MET A 291 3.65 -13.99 23.51
C MET A 291 2.61 -14.10 22.40
N ALA A 292 2.06 -12.98 21.95
CA ALA A 292 0.90 -12.92 21.07
C ALA A 292 1.14 -13.40 19.63
#